data_AF-A0A9P7D866-F1
#
_entry.id   AF-A0A9P7D866-F1
#
_cell.length_a   1.000
_cell.length_b   1.000
_cell.length_c   1.000
_cell.angle_alpha   90.00
_cell.angle_beta   90.00
_cell.angle_gamma   90.00
#
_symmetry.space_group_name_H-M   'P 1'
#
loop_
_entity.id
_entity.type
_entity.pdbx_description
1 polymer ?
#
loop_
_entity_poly.entity_id
_entity_poly.type
_entity_poly.pdbx_seq_one_letter_code
_entity_poly.pdbx_strand_id
1 'polypeptide(L)' 'MPTPVLLSRGLDPVLGIFTGCFAYYLHETNPRTAAPPDKQLAALVQWKWAKWKREREEKLNALEREAEASSRVAG' A
#
# COMPACT_ATOMS: atom_id res chain seq x y z
N MET A 1 11.49 -18.24 -29.10
CA MET A 1 10.37 -17.37 -29.50
C MET A 1 10.13 -16.37 -28.36
N PRO A 2 10.47 -15.08 -28.51
CA PRO A 2 10.21 -14.10 -27.46
C PRO A 2 8.70 -13.79 -27.38
N THR A 3 8.12 -13.87 -26.18
CA THR A 3 6.71 -13.51 -25.92
C THR A 3 6.53 -12.01 -26.11
N PRO A 4 5.54 -11.56 -26.92
CA PRO A 4 5.32 -10.15 -27.17
C PRO A 4 4.87 -9.46 -25.87
N VAL A 5 5.62 -8.45 -25.44
CA VAL A 5 5.25 -7.56 -24.34
C VAL A 5 4.49 -6.38 -24.95
N LEU A 6 3.25 -6.16 -24.54
CA LEU A 6 2.36 -5.21 -25.21
C LEU A 6 2.66 -3.76 -24.81
N LEU A 7 3.30 -3.52 -23.67
CA LEU A 7 3.66 -2.16 -23.22
C LEU A 7 5.04 -2.07 -22.56
N SER A 8 5.38 -3.01 -21.67
CA SER A 8 6.75 -3.25 -21.17
C SER A 8 6.78 -4.54 -20.35
N ARG A 9 7.94 -5.19 -20.26
CA ARG A 9 8.14 -6.47 -19.57
C ARG A 9 7.88 -6.43 -18.04
N GLY A 10 7.66 -5.24 -17.48
CA GLY A 10 7.43 -5.02 -16.05
C GLY A 10 6.07 -4.39 -15.70
N LEU A 11 5.43 -3.62 -16.58
CA LEU A 11 4.09 -3.07 -16.32
C LEU A 11 2.99 -4.12 -16.45
N ASP A 12 3.08 -5.04 -17.42
CA ASP A 12 2.04 -6.04 -17.66
C ASP A 12 1.78 -6.95 -16.42
N PRO A 13 2.82 -7.45 -15.70
CA PRO A 13 2.61 -8.20 -14.46
C PRO A 13 2.06 -7.36 -13.31
N VAL A 14 2.52 -6.11 -13.16
CA VAL A 14 2.06 -5.21 -12.10
C VAL A 14 0.58 -4.88 -12.31
N LEU A 15 0.20 -4.59 -13.56
CA LEU A 15 -1.18 -4.36 -13.94
C LEU A 15 -2.02 -5.63 -13.74
N GLY A 16 -1.53 -6.80 -14.13
CA GLY A 16 -2.24 -8.07 -13.91
C GLY A 16 -2.53 -8.37 -12.44
N ILE A 17 -1.53 -8.17 -11.56
CA ILE A 17 -1.68 -8.35 -10.12
C ILE A 17 -2.66 -7.30 -9.55
N PHE A 18 -2.52 -6.04 -9.95
CA PHE A 18 -3.40 -4.96 -9.51
C PHE A 18 -4.84 -5.22 -9.92
N THR A 19 -5.08 -5.58 -11.18
CA THR A 19 -6.39 -5.90 -11.73
C THR A 19 -7.00 -7.12 -11.03
N GLY A 20 -6.21 -8.16 -10.75
CA GLY A 20 -6.66 -9.32 -9.98
C GLY A 20 -7.09 -8.98 -8.55
N CYS A 21 -6.27 -8.19 -7.84
CA CYS A 21 -6.62 -7.69 -6.50
C CYS A 21 -7.87 -6.80 -6.53
N PHE A 22 -8.01 -5.95 -7.55
CA PHE A 22 -9.15 -5.05 -7.69
C PHE A 22 -10.46 -5.81 -7.99
N ALA A 23 -10.41 -6.82 -8.86
CA ALA A 23 -11.54 -7.69 -9.13
C ALA A 23 -11.99 -8.45 -7.87
N TYR A 24 -11.02 -8.93 -7.07
CA TYR A 24 -11.31 -9.57 -5.78
C TYR A 24 -11.95 -8.59 -4.78
N TYR A 25 -11.45 -7.36 -4.69
CA TYR A 25 -12.03 -6.31 -3.86
C TYR A 25 -13.49 -6.00 -4.24
N LEU A 26 -13.79 -5.92 -5.53
CA LEU A 26 -15.15 -5.66 -6.03
C LEU A 26 -16.09 -6.86 -5.77
N HIS A 27 -15.57 -8.08 -5.84
CA HIS A 27 -16.33 -9.29 -5.49
C HIS A 27 -16.70 -9.32 -4.00
N GLU A 28 -15.78 -8.87 -3.13
CA GLU A 28 -15.97 -8.88 -1.68
C GLU A 28 -16.86 -7.72 -1.16
N THR A 29 -16.92 -6.61 -1.90
CA THR A 29 -17.81 -5.45 -1.61
C THR A 29 -19.24 -5.61 -2.13
N ASN A 30 -19.56 -6.71 -2.83
CA ASN A 30 -20.91 -6.96 -3.33
C ASN A 30 -21.85 -7.37 -2.18
N PRO A 31 -22.99 -6.67 -1.96
CA PRO A 31 -23.86 -6.87 -0.79
C PRO A 31 -24.55 -8.24 -0.73
N ARG A 32 -24.54 -9.02 -1.83
CA ARG A 32 -25.12 -10.37 -1.90
C ARG A 32 -24.13 -11.49 -1.56
N THR A 33 -22.82 -11.22 -1.57
CA THR A 33 -21.74 -12.18 -1.33
C THR A 33 -20.78 -11.72 -0.23
N ALA A 34 -21.08 -10.60 0.43
CA ALA A 34 -20.23 -9.99 1.44
C ALA A 34 -19.99 -10.97 2.60
N ALA A 35 -18.78 -11.52 2.65
CA ALA A 35 -18.28 -12.20 3.82
C ALA A 35 -18.20 -11.20 4.98
N PRO A 36 -18.35 -11.65 6.25
CA PRO A 36 -18.23 -10.79 7.42
C PRO A 36 -16.95 -9.95 7.35
N PRO A 37 -16.99 -8.65 7.72
CA PRO A 37 -15.86 -7.72 7.57
C PRO A 37 -14.56 -8.20 8.23
N ASP A 38 -14.64 -9.05 9.27
CA ASP A 38 -13.49 -9.68 9.92
C ASP A 38 -12.73 -10.71 9.06
N LYS A 39 -13.30 -11.15 7.93
CA LYS A 39 -12.67 -12.11 7.01
C LYS A 39 -12.14 -11.49 5.73
N GLN A 40 -12.27 -10.17 5.56
CA GLN A 40 -11.86 -9.51 4.33
C GLN A 40 -10.35 -9.25 4.32
N LEU A 41 -9.68 -9.73 3.29
CA LEU A 41 -8.26 -9.44 3.05
C LEU A 41 -8.03 -7.93 2.87
N ALA A 42 -9.03 -7.21 2.35
CA ALA A 42 -9.01 -5.76 2.23
C ALA A 42 -8.80 -5.06 3.59
N ALA A 43 -9.42 -5.56 4.67
CA ALA A 43 -9.26 -5.00 6.01
C ALA A 43 -7.83 -5.16 6.53
N LEU A 44 -7.20 -6.32 6.26
CA LEU A 44 -5.79 -6.57 6.59
C LEU A 44 -4.84 -5.68 5.78
N VAL A 45 -5.13 -5.49 4.49
CA VAL A 45 -4.35 -4.60 3.62
C VAL A 45 -4.47 -3.15 4.08
N GLN A 46 -5.68 -2.68 4.40
CA GLN A 46 -5.90 -1.35 4.96
C GLN A 46 -5.15 -1.17 6.29
N TRP A 47 -5.23 -2.15 7.20
CA TRP A 47 -4.48 -2.12 8.46
C TRP A 47 -2.96 -2.05 8.23
N LYS A 48 -2.43 -2.88 7.33
CA LYS A 48 -0.99 -2.90 7.01
C LYS A 48 -0.55 -1.56 6.42
N TRP A 49 -1.38 -0.97 5.56
CA TRP A 49 -1.07 0.30 4.93
C TRP A 49 -1.11 1.47 5.93
N ALA A 50 -2.12 1.49 6.80
CA ALA A 50 -2.22 2.44 7.90
C ALA A 50 -1.02 2.34 8.85
N LYS A 51 -0.59 1.12 9.20
CA LYS A 51 0.60 0.89 10.02
C LYS A 51 1.86 1.43 9.35
N TRP A 52 2.07 1.10 8.08
CA TRP A 52 3.25 1.59 7.33
C TRP A 52 3.28 3.12 7.21
N LYS A 53 2.12 3.76 7.02
CA LYS A 53 2.02 5.21 6.96
C LYS A 53 2.43 5.85 8.30
N ARG A 54 1.93 5.32 9.43
CA ARG A 54 2.30 5.79 10.77
C ARG A 54 3.80 5.65 11.04
N GLU A 55 4.38 4.50 10.71
CA GLU A 55 5.83 4.30 10.87
C GLU A 55 6.67 5.28 10.03
N ARG A 56 6.20 5.65 8.82
CA ARG A 56 6.89 6.66 8.00
C ARG A 56 6.77 8.06 8.60
N GLU A 57 5.59 8.44 9.07
CA GLU A 57 5.36 9.73 9.71
C GLU A 57 6.17 9.87 11.01
N GLU A 58 6.24 8.82 11.82
CA GLU A 58 7.07 8.80 13.03
C GLU A 58 8.55 8.97 12.72
N LYS A 59 9.07 8.29 11.69
CA LYS A 59 10.45 8.46 11.24
C LYS A 59 10.73 9.88 10.72
N LEU A 60 9.79 10.45 9.96
CA LEU A 60 9.93 11.82 9.45
C LEU A 60 9.98 12.83 10.60
N ASN A 61 9.04 12.71 11.54
CA ASN A 61 8.97 13.57 12.73
C ASN A 61 10.22 13.41 13.63
N ALA A 62 10.78 12.21 13.74
CA ALA A 62 12.02 11.99 14.49
C ALA A 62 13.21 12.72 13.84
N LEU A 63 13.35 12.62 12.52
CA LEU A 63 14.39 13.33 11.77
C LEU A 63 14.23 14.85 11.86
N GLU A 64 13.01 15.37 11.80
CA GLU A 64 12.74 16.81 11.98
C GLU A 64 13.14 17.28 13.38
N ARG A 65 12.82 16.53 14.43
CA ARG A 65 13.22 16.86 15.81
C ARG A 65 14.74 16.82 16.01
N GLU A 66 15.41 15.84 15.39
CA GLU A 66 16.87 15.76 15.42
C GLU A 66 17.51 16.95 14.69
N ALA A 67 16.95 17.35 13.55
CA ALA A 67 17.39 18.53 12.79
C ALA A 67 17.16 19.83 13.59
N GLU A 68 16.01 19.99 14.23
CA GLU A 68 15.70 21.13 15.10
C GLU A 68 16.63 21.19 16.31
N ALA A 69 16.89 20.05 16.96
CA ALA A 69 17.81 19.97 18.09
C ALA A 69 19.25 20.31 17.67
N SER A 70 19.71 19.79 16.53
CA SER A 70 21.03 20.10 15.97
C SER A 70 21.16 21.58 15.60
N SER A 71 20.11 22.21 15.05
CA SER A 71 20.09 23.63 14.74
C SER A 71 20.11 24.50 15.99
N ARG A 72 19.49 24.06 17.09
CA ARG A 72 19.41 24.81 18.34
C ARG A 72 20.68 24.74 19.19
N VAL A 73 21.51 23.71 18.98
CA VAL A 73 22.82 23.55 19.64
C VAL A 73 23.92 24.30 18.87
N ALA A 74 23.72 24.54 17.56
CA ALA A 74 24.69 25.20 16.69
C ALA A 74 24.53 26.73 16.59
N GLY A 75 23.48 27.31 17.17
CA GLY A 75 23.22 28.78 17.22
C GLY A 75 23.38 29.32 18.63
#